data_AF-A0AAW4J7L9-F1
#
_entry.id   AF-A0AAW4J7L9-F1
#
_cell.length_a   1.000
_cell.length_b   1.000
_cell.length_c   1.000
_cell.angle_alpha   90.00
_cell.angle_beta   90.00
_cell.angle_gamma   90.00
#
_symmetry.space_group_name_H-M   'P 1'
#
loop_
_entity.id
_entity.type
_entity.pdbx_description
1 polymer ?
#
loop_
_entity_poly.entity_id
_entity_poly.type
_entity_poly.pdbx_seq_one_letter_code
_entity_poly.pdbx_strand_id
1 'polypeptide(L)' 'MKVYSVEETTKILKTNKNTVYALINKKMLVALKLKSLKVPEYAIEEFFRKYQFMDLSNLEDIKDM' A
#
# COMPACT_ATOMS: atom_id res chain seq x y z
N MET A 1 -6.99 -5.39 -16.34
CA MET A 1 -6.69 -5.18 -14.92
C MET A 1 -5.20 -5.38 -14.70
N LYS A 2 -4.45 -4.34 -14.33
CA LYS A 2 -3.01 -4.49 -14.00
C LYS A 2 -2.85 -4.89 -12.53
N VAL A 3 -1.82 -5.69 -12.28
CA VAL A 3 -1.45 -6.18 -10.95
C VAL A 3 0.05 -6.03 -10.78
N TYR A 4 0.45 -5.59 -9.60
CA TYR A 4 1.83 -5.30 -9.25
C TYR A 4 2.33 -6.29 -8.20
N SER A 5 3.58 -6.68 -8.27
CA SER A 5 4.29 -7.29 -7.15
C SER A 5 4.56 -6.27 -6.05
N VAL A 6 4.99 -6.73 -4.88
CA VAL A 6 5.47 -5.86 -3.80
C VAL A 6 6.62 -4.96 -4.30
N GLU A 7 7.55 -5.50 -5.10
CA GLU A 7 8.68 -4.73 -5.68
C GLU A 7 8.23 -3.65 -6.67
N GLU A 8 7.19 -3.88 -7.45
CA GLU A 8 6.66 -2.83 -8.32
C GLU A 8 5.89 -1.79 -7.51
N THR A 9 5.19 -2.23 -6.47
CA THR A 9 4.44 -1.35 -5.55
C THR A 9 5.36 -0.40 -4.80
N THR A 10 6.56 -0.84 -4.39
CA THR A 10 7.56 0.05 -3.75
C THR A 10 7.97 1.19 -4.68
N LYS A 11 8.14 0.91 -5.98
CA LYS A 11 8.51 1.90 -6.99
C LYS A 11 7.39 2.90 -7.26
N ILE A 12 6.13 2.45 -7.19
CA ILE A 12 4.93 3.28 -7.38
C ILE A 12 4.73 4.19 -6.16
N LEU A 13 4.70 3.61 -4.96
CA LEU A 13 4.46 4.32 -3.70
C LEU A 13 5.68 5.10 -3.19
N LYS A 14 6.83 5.00 -3.89
CA LYS A 14 8.10 5.64 -3.52
C LYS A 14 8.51 5.33 -2.07
N THR A 15 8.37 4.06 -1.70
CA THR A 15 8.65 3.57 -0.34
C THR A 15 9.45 2.26 -0.38
N ASN A 16 9.66 1.62 0.77
CA ASN A 16 10.39 0.36 0.88
C ASN A 16 9.45 -0.85 1.05
N LYS A 17 10.00 -2.06 0.90
CA LYS A 17 9.21 -3.31 1.00
C LYS A 17 8.55 -3.48 2.37
N ASN A 18 9.25 -3.12 3.44
CA ASN A 18 8.73 -3.28 4.80
C ASN A 18 7.48 -2.43 5.00
N THR A 19 7.47 -1.20 4.50
CA THR A 19 6.28 -0.34 4.51
C THR A 19 5.14 -0.95 3.71
N VAL A 20 5.38 -1.46 2.50
CA VAL A 20 4.32 -2.12 1.71
C VAL A 20 3.76 -3.34 2.44
N TYR A 21 4.60 -4.19 3.04
CA TYR A 21 4.13 -5.32 3.84
C TYR A 21 3.34 -4.87 5.07
N ALA A 22 3.78 -3.82 5.77
CA ALA A 22 3.08 -3.29 6.93
C ALA A 22 1.68 -2.76 6.55
N LEU A 23 1.56 -2.03 5.44
CA LEU A 23 0.28 -1.55 4.91
C LEU A 23 -0.67 -2.71 4.57
N ILE A 24 -0.16 -3.78 3.96
CA ILE A 24 -0.95 -4.97 3.63
C ILE A 24 -1.38 -5.70 4.91
N ASN A 25 -0.46 -5.93 5.85
CA ASN A 25 -0.73 -6.63 7.11
C ASN A 25 -1.76 -5.90 7.98
N LYS A 26 -1.72 -4.55 7.98
CA LYS A 26 -2.70 -3.69 8.65
C LYS A 26 -4.02 -3.53 7.87
N LYS A 27 -4.19 -4.23 6.75
CA LYS A 27 -5.36 -4.12 5.86
C LYS A 27 -5.60 -2.69 5.34
N MET A 28 -4.55 -1.87 5.28
CA MET A 28 -4.61 -0.52 4.74
C MET A 28 -4.45 -0.53 3.21
N LEU A 29 -3.69 -1.49 2.68
CA LEU A 29 -3.51 -1.72 1.25
C LEU A 29 -4.01 -3.10 0.87
N VAL A 30 -4.99 -3.17 -0.05
CA VAL A 30 -5.55 -4.44 -0.51
C VAL A 30 -4.52 -5.19 -1.36
N ALA A 31 -4.34 -6.48 -1.05
CA ALA A 31 -3.48 -7.37 -1.81
C ALA A 31 -4.05 -8.79 -1.84
N LEU A 32 -3.72 -9.52 -2.90
CA LEU A 32 -4.03 -10.94 -3.08
C LEU A 32 -2.76 -11.77 -2.89
N LYS A 33 -2.84 -12.82 -2.06
CA LYS A 33 -1.76 -13.81 -1.94
C LYS A 33 -1.99 -14.96 -2.91
N LEU A 34 -1.08 -15.11 -3.88
CA LEU A 34 -0.93 -16.31 -4.70
C LEU A 34 0.38 -16.99 -4.26
N LYS A 35 1.26 -17.37 -5.20
CA LYS A 35 2.66 -17.70 -4.89
C LYS A 35 3.39 -16.50 -4.22
N SER A 36 3.11 -15.30 -4.71
CA SER A 36 3.59 -14.02 -4.16
C SER A 36 2.41 -13.08 -3.90
N LEU A 37 2.62 -12.04 -3.10
CA LEU A 37 1.62 -10.99 -2.94
C LEU A 37 1.53 -10.16 -4.22
N LYS A 38 0.29 -9.86 -4.61
CA LYS A 38 -0.06 -9.02 -5.74
C LYS A 38 -0.98 -7.89 -5.29
N VAL A 39 -0.65 -6.67 -5.67
CA VAL A 39 -1.40 -5.45 -5.40
C VAL A 39 -2.09 -5.03 -6.70
N PRO A 40 -3.43 -5.09 -6.79
CA PRO A 40 -4.16 -4.57 -7.94
C PRO A 40 -3.94 -3.06 -8.13
N GLU A 41 -3.97 -2.58 -9.37
CA GLU A 41 -3.88 -1.14 -9.68
C GLU A 41 -4.95 -0.32 -8.94
N TYR A 42 -6.21 -0.80 -8.90
CA TYR A 42 -7.29 -0.13 -8.18
C TYR A 42 -7.00 0.03 -6.68
N ALA A 43 -6.30 -0.93 -6.06
CA ALA A 43 -6.02 -0.89 -4.63
C ALA A 43 -5.06 0.25 -4.29
N ILE A 44 -4.15 0.57 -5.21
CA ILE A 44 -3.23 1.72 -5.08
C ILE A 44 -4.02 3.03 -5.22
N GLU A 45 -4.92 3.11 -6.20
CA GLU A 45 -5.76 4.30 -6.39
C GLU A 45 -6.68 4.56 -5.18
N GLU A 46 -7.34 3.52 -4.67
CA GLU A 46 -8.18 3.61 -3.46
C GLU A 46 -7.37 3.99 -2.23
N PHE A 47 -6.15 3.46 -2.09
CA PHE A 47 -5.24 3.83 -1.01
C PHE A 47 -4.95 5.34 -1.02
N PHE A 48 -4.57 5.91 -2.18
CA PHE A 48 -4.33 7.35 -2.30
C PHE A 48 -5.58 8.17 -2.04
N ARG A 49 -6.74 7.76 -2.55
CA ARG A 49 -8.01 8.47 -2.30
C ARG A 49 -8.41 8.47 -0.83
N LYS A 50 -8.15 7.37 -0.11
CA LYS A 50 -8.51 7.22 1.30
C LYS A 50 -7.60 7.98 2.23
N TYR A 51 -6.29 7.96 1.98
CA TYR A 51 -5.26 8.50 2.88
C TYR A 51 -4.65 9.82 2.39
N GLN A 52 -5.27 10.47 1.39
CA GLN A 52 -4.89 11.81 0.99
C GLN A 52 -4.90 12.76 2.21
N PHE A 53 -3.90 13.64 2.28
CA PHE A 53 -3.73 14.63 3.36
C PHE A 53 -3.52 14.03 4.76
N MET A 54 -3.16 12.75 4.87
CA MET A 54 -2.83 12.11 6.14
C MET A 54 -1.32 11.83 6.24
N ASP A 55 -0.76 11.94 7.44
CA ASP A 55 0.57 11.48 7.80
C ASP A 55 0.54 10.00 8.16
N LEU A 56 1.16 9.16 7.33
CA LEU A 56 1.28 7.71 7.50
C LEU A 56 2.69 7.30 7.94
N SER A 57 3.53 8.24 8.41
CA SER A 57 4.88 7.95 8.90
C SER A 57 4.87 7.00 10.09
N ASN A 58 3.81 7.06 10.91
CA ASN A 58 3.51 6.08 11.95
C ASN A 58 2.15 5.41 11.68
N LEU A 59 2.17 4.14 11.29
CA LEU A 59 0.94 3.38 10.98
C LEU A 59 0.10 2.99 12.21
N GLU A 60 0.56 3.30 13.43
CA GLU A 60 -0.25 3.19 14.67
C GLU A 60 -0.86 4.54 15.09
N ASP A 61 -0.40 5.65 14.50
CA ASP A 61 -0.80 7.02 14.84
C ASP A 61 -0.98 7.83 13.55
N ILE A 62 -2.06 7.52 12.83
CA ILE A 62 -2.41 8.19 11.59
C ILE A 62 -3.16 9.47 11.93
N LYS A 63 -2.70 10.59 11.39
CA LYS A 63 -3.22 11.93 11.65
C LYS A 63 -3.29 12.75 10.38
N ASP A 64 -3.98 13.86 10.43
CA ASP A 64 -3.96 14.84 9.34
C ASP A 64 -2.58 15.48 9.24
N MET A 65 -2.16 15.77 8.01
CA MET A 65 -0.86 16.38 7.69
C MET A 65 -0.79 17.85 8.09
#